data_AF-A0AAQ4ECU3-F1
#
_entry.id   AF-A0AAQ4ECU3-F1
#
_cell.length_a   1.000
_cell.length_b   1.000
_cell.length_c   1.000
_cell.angle_alpha   90.00
_cell.angle_beta   90.00
_cell.angle_gamma   90.00
#
_symmetry.space_group_name_H-M   'P 1'
#
loop_
_entity.id
_entity.type
_entity.pdbx_description
1 polymer ?
#
loop_
_entity_poly.entity_id
_entity_poly.type
_entity_poly.pdbx_seq_one_letter_code
_entity_poly.pdbx_strand_id
1 'polypeptide(L)'
;MERTDYDTVFNCPVCLSPKQGMVFGLCQHFVCADCLYDAAELSLLKPFSSCPICKAKNVFPEERPDIPDTTRQLMEILGVVKCGRKLCGEEMWTWEKEQHDSACHGISRRATGRRDASPSSSRKVDTRTTKRLRSMNNGSNKVN
;
A
#
# COMPACT_ATOMS: atom_id res chain seq x y z
N MET A 1 -4.81 20.43 -18.27
CA MET A 1 -3.85 20.19 -17.17
C MET A 1 -2.47 20.24 -17.78
N GLU A 2 -1.65 21.22 -17.41
CA GLU A 2 -0.23 21.22 -17.80
C GLU A 2 0.40 19.95 -17.21
N ARG A 3 0.97 19.10 -18.07
CA ARG A 3 1.82 18.00 -17.61
C ARG A 3 2.95 18.65 -16.84
N THR A 4 2.97 18.43 -15.54
CA THR A 4 4.07 18.90 -14.70
C THR A 4 5.36 18.22 -15.13
N ASP A 5 6.50 18.91 -15.05
CA ASP A 5 7.81 18.35 -15.40
C ASP A 5 8.13 17.01 -14.70
N TYR A 6 7.40 16.69 -13.62
CA TYR A 6 7.46 15.44 -12.87
C TYR A 6 7.37 14.17 -13.76
N ASP A 7 6.50 14.14 -14.77
CA ASP A 7 6.29 12.97 -15.64
C ASP A 7 7.57 12.63 -16.41
N THR A 8 8.37 13.64 -16.74
CA THR A 8 9.62 13.46 -17.50
C THR A 8 10.80 13.13 -16.58
N VAL A 9 10.75 13.59 -15.32
CA VAL A 9 11.86 13.46 -14.37
C VAL A 9 11.77 12.20 -13.52
N PHE A 10 10.57 11.68 -13.21
CA PHE A 10 10.38 10.60 -12.23
C PHE A 10 9.78 9.31 -12.79
N ASN A 11 9.48 9.26 -14.09
CA ASN A 11 9.10 8.02 -14.75
C ASN A 11 10.30 7.12 -14.97
N CYS A 12 10.09 5.81 -14.92
CA CYS A 12 11.12 4.85 -15.33
C CYS A 12 11.51 5.12 -16.79
N PRO A 13 12.82 5.29 -17.11
CA PRO A 13 13.26 5.61 -18.47
C PRO A 13 13.04 4.46 -19.47
N VAL A 14 12.66 3.26 -19.00
CA VAL A 14 12.45 2.07 -19.82
C VAL A 14 10.97 1.92 -20.20
N CYS A 15 10.08 1.83 -19.22
CA CYS A 15 8.64 1.67 -19.47
C CYS A 15 7.87 2.98 -19.57
N LEU A 16 8.51 4.11 -19.28
CA LEU A 16 7.92 5.45 -19.29
C LEU A 16 6.71 5.58 -18.35
N SER A 17 6.66 4.77 -17.30
CA SER A 17 5.59 4.77 -16.29
C SER A 17 6.13 5.14 -14.91
N PRO A 18 5.30 5.76 -14.06
CA PRO A 18 5.65 5.98 -12.66
C PRO A 18 5.66 4.66 -11.92
N LYS A 19 6.66 4.47 -11.05
CA LYS A 19 6.81 3.24 -10.26
C LYS A 19 7.23 3.58 -8.84
N GLN A 20 6.64 2.91 -7.86
CA GLN A 20 7.05 3.04 -6.46
C GLN A 20 8.36 2.27 -6.20
N GLY A 21 8.56 1.15 -6.92
CA GLY A 21 9.73 0.30 -6.83
C GLY A 21 10.90 0.78 -7.69
N MET A 22 11.56 1.86 -7.29
CA MET A 22 12.73 2.42 -8.01
C MET A 22 14.06 1.92 -7.45
N VAL A 23 14.98 1.56 -8.35
CA VAL A 23 16.33 1.10 -8.02
C VAL A 23 17.33 2.11 -8.55
N PHE A 24 18.12 2.69 -7.64
CA PHE A 24 19.15 3.66 -7.97
C PHE A 24 20.47 2.93 -8.22
N GLY A 25 21.10 3.23 -9.36
CA GLY A 25 22.46 2.77 -9.61
C GLY A 25 23.49 3.63 -8.90
N LEU A 26 24.73 3.13 -8.81
CA LEU A 26 25.88 3.89 -8.28
C LEU A 26 26.16 5.18 -9.05
N CYS A 27 25.68 5.27 -10.30
CA CYS A 27 25.72 6.47 -11.13
C CYS A 27 24.55 7.45 -10.89
N GLN A 28 23.78 7.27 -9.82
CA GLN A 28 22.64 8.10 -9.40
C GLN A 28 21.42 8.12 -10.35
N HIS A 29 21.49 7.45 -11.49
CA HIS A 29 20.34 7.18 -12.34
C HIS A 29 19.49 6.04 -11.78
N PHE A 30 18.19 6.02 -12.10
CA PHE A 30 17.26 5.02 -11.60
C PHE A 30 16.49 4.31 -12.72
N VAL A 31 16.04 3.09 -12.43
CA VAL A 31 15.14 2.26 -13.26
C VAL A 31 14.20 1.53 -12.31
N CYS A 32 12.95 1.26 -12.72
CA CYS A 32 12.06 0.48 -11.88
C CYS A 32 12.51 -0.98 -11.78
N ALA A 33 12.28 -1.60 -10.62
CA ALA A 33 12.67 -2.97 -10.35
C ALA A 33 12.06 -3.97 -11.35
N ASP A 34 10.82 -3.72 -11.79
CA ASP A 34 10.11 -4.58 -12.73
C ASP A 34 10.71 -4.56 -14.15
N CYS A 35 11.36 -3.45 -14.55
CA CYS A 35 12.09 -3.39 -15.81
C CYS A 35 13.54 -3.85 -15.68
N LEU A 36 14.12 -3.74 -14.49
CA LEU A 36 15.54 -4.00 -14.26
C LEU A 36 15.84 -5.49 -14.05
N TYR A 37 14.93 -6.20 -13.38
CA TYR A 37 15.12 -7.58 -12.95
C TYR A 37 14.14 -8.54 -13.64
N ASP A 38 14.58 -9.78 -13.84
CA ASP A 38 13.70 -10.87 -14.24
C ASP A 38 12.65 -11.15 -13.15
N ALA A 39 11.42 -11.44 -13.55
CA ALA A 39 10.32 -11.65 -12.61
C ALA A 39 10.41 -12.97 -11.83
N ALA A 40 11.02 -14.01 -12.41
CA ALA A 40 11.14 -15.33 -11.80
C ALA A 40 12.48 -15.49 -11.07
N GLU A 41 13.58 -15.13 -11.75
CA GLU A 41 14.93 -15.31 -11.22
C GLU A 41 15.38 -14.16 -10.32
N LEU A 42 14.67 -13.02 -10.33
CA LEU A 42 15.03 -11.80 -9.60
C LEU A 42 16.44 -11.29 -9.89
N SER A 43 17.03 -11.72 -10.99
CA SER A 43 18.38 -11.38 -11.44
C SER A 43 18.36 -10.25 -12.45
N LEU A 44 19.43 -9.47 -12.50
CA LEU A 44 19.58 -8.31 -13.38
C LEU A 44 19.50 -8.76 -14.84
N LEU A 45 18.59 -8.14 -15.60
CA LEU A 45 18.48 -8.45 -17.02
C LEU A 45 19.74 -7.99 -17.76
N LYS A 46 20.27 -8.85 -18.64
CA LYS A 46 21.52 -8.64 -19.39
C LYS A 46 21.67 -7.25 -20.05
N PRO A 47 20.61 -6.65 -20.66
CA PRO A 47 20.70 -5.30 -21.22
C PRO A 47 21.11 -4.22 -20.22
N PHE A 48 20.86 -4.42 -18.92
CA PHE A 48 21.16 -3.48 -17.85
C PHE A 48 22.49 -3.76 -17.14
N SER A 49 23.37 -4.58 -17.74
CA SER A 49 24.80 -4.61 -17.40
C SER A 49 25.48 -3.23 -17.55
N SER A 50 24.84 -2.31 -18.27
CA SER A 50 25.18 -0.89 -18.31
C SER A 50 23.95 -0.01 -18.07
N CYS A 51 24.16 1.16 -17.49
CA CYS A 51 23.13 2.16 -17.29
C CYS A 51 22.48 2.54 -18.63
N PRO A 52 21.14 2.50 -18.78
CA PRO A 52 20.50 2.89 -20.04
C PRO A 52 20.69 4.37 -20.35
N ILE A 53 20.93 5.22 -19.34
CA ILE A 53 21.09 6.67 -19.46
C ILE A 53 22.54 7.05 -19.76
N CYS A 54 23.47 6.76 -18.84
CA CYS A 54 24.86 7.23 -18.96
C CYS A 54 25.86 6.16 -19.46
N LYS A 55 25.41 4.94 -19.73
CA LYS A 55 26.23 3.79 -20.17
C LYS A 55 27.32 3.33 -19.19
N ALA A 56 27.36 3.86 -17.97
CA ALA A 56 28.23 3.36 -16.91
C ALA A 56 27.93 1.88 -16.61
N LYS A 57 28.97 1.06 -16.46
CA LYS A 57 28.86 -0.40 -16.28
C LYS A 57 28.72 -0.78 -14.82
N ASN A 58 28.06 -1.91 -14.55
CA ASN A 58 27.96 -2.53 -13.22
C ASN A 58 27.46 -1.56 -12.13
N VAL A 59 26.53 -0.67 -12.50
CA VAL A 59 26.01 0.34 -11.57
C VAL A 59 24.79 -0.13 -10.80
N PHE A 60 24.09 -1.15 -11.30
CA PHE A 60 22.91 -1.72 -10.65
C PHE A 60 23.27 -3.02 -9.94
N PRO A 61 22.61 -3.36 -8.82
CA PRO A 61 22.80 -4.65 -8.14
C PRO A 61 22.46 -5.84 -9.05
N GLU A 62 23.21 -6.94 -8.93
CA GLU A 62 22.99 -8.15 -9.73
C GLU A 62 21.70 -8.89 -9.36
N GLU A 63 21.29 -8.82 -8.10
CA GLU A 63 20.04 -9.37 -7.58
C GLU A 63 19.08 -8.25 -7.18
N ARG A 64 17.78 -8.50 -7.27
CA ARG A 64 16.74 -7.51 -6.93
C ARG A 64 16.86 -7.14 -5.44
N PRO A 65 17.19 -5.88 -5.11
CA PRO A 65 17.28 -5.47 -3.72
C PRO A 65 15.89 -5.27 -3.12
N ASP A 66 15.82 -5.35 -1.80
CA ASP A 66 14.67 -4.81 -1.07
C ASP A 66 14.60 -3.30 -1.26
N ILE A 67 13.52 -2.81 -1.87
CA ILE A 67 13.33 -1.39 -2.10
C ILE A 67 12.96 -0.72 -0.77
N PRO A 68 13.76 0.24 -0.26
CA PRO A 68 13.48 0.93 0.99
C PRO A 68 12.10 1.59 0.99
N ASP A 69 11.41 1.53 2.14
CA ASP A 69 10.09 2.17 2.30
C ASP A 69 10.15 3.68 2.05
N THR A 70 11.27 4.32 2.36
CA THR A 70 11.50 5.75 2.09
C THR A 70 11.43 6.08 0.60
N THR A 71 11.95 5.21 -0.26
CA THR A 71 11.85 5.38 -1.72
C THR A 71 10.41 5.26 -2.19
N ARG A 72 9.65 4.30 -1.65
CA ARG A 72 8.22 4.16 -1.98
C ARG A 72 7.42 5.37 -1.52
N GLN A 73 7.63 5.80 -0.27
CA GLN A 73 7.00 6.99 0.30
C GLN A 73 7.32 8.25 -0.50
N LEU A 74 8.55 8.41 -0.99
CA LEU A 74 8.92 9.52 -1.86
C LEU A 74 8.05 9.54 -3.13
N MET A 75 7.91 8.41 -3.81
CA MET A 75 7.09 8.31 -5.02
C MET A 75 5.60 8.54 -4.71
N GLU A 76 5.10 8.07 -3.57
CA GLU A 76 3.74 8.35 -3.10
C GLU A 76 3.50 9.84 -2.87
N ILE A 77 4.44 10.53 -2.22
CA ILE A 77 4.38 11.99 -1.99
C ILE A 77 4.39 12.75 -3.33
N LEU A 78 5.17 12.28 -4.31
CA LEU A 78 5.17 12.85 -5.67
C LEU A 78 3.85 12.62 -6.42
N GLY A 79 2.99 11.74 -5.93
CA GLY A 79 1.67 11.48 -6.50
C GLY A 79 1.59 10.19 -7.33
N VAL A 80 2.51 9.24 -7.12
CA VAL A 80 2.37 7.89 -7.67
C VAL A 80 1.47 7.05 -6.77
N VAL A 81 0.40 6.52 -7.35
CA VAL A 81 -0.58 5.69 -6.65
C VAL A 81 -0.70 4.31 -7.28
N LYS A 82 -1.06 3.33 -6.45
CA LYS A 82 -1.32 1.96 -6.88
C LYS A 82 -2.82 1.67 -6.93
N CYS A 83 -3.26 0.99 -7.98
CA CYS A 83 -4.64 0.54 -8.10
C CYS A 83 -5.03 -0.37 -6.93
N GLY A 84 -6.10 -0.01 -6.22
CA GLY A 84 -6.61 -0.78 -5.08
C GLY A 84 -7.42 -2.02 -5.44
N ARG A 85 -7.80 -2.19 -6.73
CA ARG A 85 -8.57 -3.35 -7.20
C ARG A 85 -7.68 -4.61 -7.20
N LYS A 86 -8.25 -5.76 -6.84
CA LYS A 86 -7.52 -7.03 -6.88
C LYS A 86 -7.19 -7.39 -8.33
N LEU A 87 -6.06 -8.06 -8.54
CA LEU A 87 -5.55 -8.51 -9.85
C LEU A 87 -5.14 -7.39 -10.83
N CYS A 88 -5.20 -6.12 -10.43
CA CYS A 88 -4.64 -5.02 -11.23
C CYS A 88 -3.25 -4.66 -10.70
N GLY A 89 -3.19 -3.96 -9.55
CA GLY A 89 -1.92 -3.57 -8.95
C GLY A 89 -1.07 -2.61 -9.81
N GLU A 90 -1.65 -2.04 -10.87
CA GLU A 90 -0.98 -1.06 -11.71
C GLU A 90 -0.64 0.19 -10.90
N GLU A 91 0.50 0.80 -11.22
CA GLU A 91 0.99 2.04 -10.62
C GLU A 91 0.87 3.15 -11.66
N MET A 92 0.34 4.29 -11.26
CA MET A 92 -0.03 5.40 -12.14
C MET A 92 0.09 6.72 -11.39
N TRP A 93 0.06 7.84 -12.11
CA TRP A 93 -0.05 9.13 -11.46
C TRP A 93 -1.45 9.37 -10.91
N THR A 94 -1.55 10.19 -9.85
CA THR A 94 -2.83 10.55 -9.23
C THR A 94 -3.82 11.14 -10.25
N TRP A 95 -3.35 11.95 -11.20
CA TRP A 95 -4.19 12.52 -12.26
C TRP A 95 -4.62 11.53 -13.35
N GLU A 96 -3.93 10.40 -13.50
CA GLU A 96 -4.31 9.33 -14.44
C GLU A 96 -5.34 8.36 -13.83
N LYS A 97 -5.52 8.41 -12.51
CA LYS A 97 -6.32 7.45 -11.76
C LYS A 97 -7.77 7.38 -12.22
N GLU A 98 -8.40 8.51 -12.53
CA GLU A 98 -9.80 8.55 -12.97
C GLU A 98 -9.98 7.81 -14.32
N GLN A 99 -9.07 8.06 -15.25
CA GLN A 99 -9.05 7.38 -16.55
C GLN A 99 -8.82 5.88 -16.36
N HIS A 100 -7.82 5.49 -15.56
CA HIS A 100 -7.59 4.09 -15.23
C HIS A 100 -8.85 3.44 -14.62
N ASP A 101 -9.50 4.10 -13.66
CA ASP A 101 -10.68 3.56 -12.98
C ASP A 101 -11.84 3.27 -13.95
N SER A 102 -11.99 4.04 -15.03
CA SER A 102 -13.02 3.82 -16.05
C SER A 102 -12.79 2.56 -16.89
N ALA A 103 -11.54 2.15 -17.07
CA ALA A 103 -11.14 1.03 -17.93
C ALA A 103 -10.59 -0.18 -17.17
N CYS A 104 -10.39 -0.08 -15.85
CA CYS A 104 -9.73 -1.11 -15.07
C CYS A 104 -10.59 -2.38 -14.91
N HIS A 105 -10.06 -3.50 -15.38
CA HIS A 105 -10.67 -4.84 -15.27
C HIS A 105 -10.40 -5.53 -13.92
N GLY A 106 -9.74 -4.86 -12.97
CA GLY A 106 -9.48 -5.40 -11.65
C GLY A 106 -10.77 -5.62 -10.84
N ILE A 107 -10.76 -6.61 -9.96
CA ILE A 107 -11.92 -6.93 -9.12
C ILE A 107 -12.00 -5.88 -8.01
N SER A 108 -13.09 -5.10 -8.00
CA SER A 108 -13.33 -4.10 -6.97
C SER A 108 -13.34 -4.75 -5.59
N ARG A 109 -12.55 -4.21 -4.66
CA ARG A 109 -12.69 -4.59 -3.25
C ARG A 109 -14.05 -4.06 -2.82
N ARG A 110 -14.99 -4.96 -2.47
CA ARG A 110 -16.21 -4.55 -1.77
C ARG A 110 -15.76 -3.66 -0.62
N ALA A 111 -16.27 -2.44 -0.57
CA ALA A 111 -16.17 -1.64 0.64
C ALA A 111 -16.73 -2.53 1.76
N THR A 112 -15.86 -2.98 2.66
CA THR A 112 -16.34 -3.43 3.96
C THR A 112 -16.98 -2.20 4.54
N GLY A 113 -18.29 -2.07 4.36
CA GLY A 113 -19.06 -1.00 4.95
C GLY A 113 -18.61 -0.94 6.40
N ARG A 114 -18.05 0.21 6.79
CA ARG A 114 -17.91 0.51 8.20
C ARG A 114 -19.31 0.31 8.74
N ARG A 115 -19.54 -0.76 9.49
CA ARG A 115 -20.74 -0.85 10.29
C ARG A 115 -20.58 0.31 11.25
N ASP A 116 -21.28 1.41 10.98
CA ASP A 116 -21.45 2.46 11.95
C ASP A 116 -21.94 1.76 13.21
N ALA A 117 -21.06 1.67 14.20
CA ALA A 117 -21.42 1.21 15.52
C ALA A 117 -22.26 2.34 16.12
N SER A 118 -23.53 2.39 15.76
CA SER A 118 -24.52 3.21 16.44
C SER A 118 -24.45 2.87 17.93
N PRO A 119 -24.25 3.84 18.83
CA PRO A 119 -24.20 3.57 20.24
C PRO A 119 -25.59 3.09 20.68
N SER A 120 -25.68 1.83 21.10
CA SER A 120 -26.89 1.29 21.72
C SER A 120 -27.12 2.02 23.05
N SER A 121 -27.97 3.04 23.03
CA SER A 121 -28.51 3.66 24.23
C SER A 121 -29.51 2.68 24.85
N SER A 122 -29.03 1.77 25.69
CA SER A 122 -29.89 0.95 26.54
C SER A 122 -30.27 1.78 27.76
N ARG A 123 -31.37 2.53 27.65
CA ARG A 123 -32.04 3.16 28.79
C ARG A 123 -32.53 2.05 29.73
N LYS A 124 -31.81 1.81 30.82
CA LYS A 124 -32.34 1.06 31.96
C LYS A 124 -33.36 1.95 32.67
N VAL A 125 -34.64 1.64 32.48
CA VAL A 125 -35.73 2.21 33.26
C VAL A 125 -35.68 1.58 34.65
N ASP A 126 -35.45 2.45 35.64
CA ASP A 126 -35.55 2.18 37.07
C ASP A 126 -37.00 1.90 37.45
N THR A 127 -37.26 0.79 38.16
CA THR A 127 -38.49 0.66 38.96
C THR A 127 -38.24 -0.24 40.19
N ARG A 128 -37.88 0.41 41.31
CA ARG A 128 -38.14 -0.03 42.70
C ARG A 128 -39.68 -0.26 42.85
N THR A 129 -40.27 -1.22 43.59
CA THR A 129 -40.02 -1.67 44.97
C THR A 129 -40.96 -2.84 45.39
N THR A 130 -40.53 -3.65 46.36
CA THR A 130 -41.29 -4.51 47.33
C THR A 130 -41.93 -5.81 46.81
N LYS A 131 -41.83 -6.98 47.45
CA LYS A 131 -42.03 -7.32 48.88
C LYS A 131 -41.18 -8.52 49.34
N ARG A 132 -40.93 -8.52 50.66
CA ARG A 132 -40.31 -9.51 51.54
C ARG A 132 -40.71 -10.98 51.31
N LEU A 133 -39.77 -11.90 51.52
CA LEU A 133 -39.93 -12.95 52.55
C LEU A 133 -38.57 -13.42 53.08
N ARG A 134 -38.50 -13.50 54.41
CA ARG A 134 -37.37 -13.91 55.24
C ARG A 134 -37.17 -15.43 55.12
N SER A 135 -35.93 -15.89 55.09
CA SER A 135 -35.50 -16.96 56.01
C SER A 135 -33.99 -16.97 56.14
N MET A 136 -33.53 -17.07 57.38
CA MET A 136 -32.13 -17.12 57.78
C MET A 136 -31.57 -18.52 57.49
N ASN A 137 -30.33 -18.62 57.03
CA ASN A 137 -29.39 -19.47 57.76
C ASN A 137 -27.94 -19.04 57.58
N ASN A 138 -27.23 -19.10 58.70
CA ASN A 138 -25.91 -18.60 58.98
C ASN A 138 -24.84 -19.66 58.64
N GLY A 139 -23.64 -19.27 58.19
CA GLY A 139 -22.58 -20.24 57.88
C GLY A 139 -21.28 -19.69 57.28
N SER A 140 -20.57 -18.89 58.08
CA SER A 140 -19.10 -18.81 58.24
C SER A 140 -18.13 -19.27 57.11
N ASN A 141 -17.42 -18.28 56.54
CA ASN A 141 -15.96 -18.07 56.47
C ASN A 141 -14.91 -19.19 56.20
N LYS A 142 -13.83 -18.73 55.52
CA LYS A 142 -12.47 -19.27 55.26
C LYS A 142 -12.33 -20.17 54.00
N VAL A 143 -11.59 -19.78 52.96
CA VAL A 143 -10.12 -19.53 52.83
C VAL A 143 -9.30 -20.74 53.29
N ASN A 144 -9.15 -21.74 52.42
CA ASN A 144 -7.91 -22.05 51.70
C ASN A 144 -8.20 -23.11 50.62
#